data_AF-A0A926BXL5-F1
#
_entry.id   AF-A0A926BXL5-F1
#
_cell.length_a   1.000
_cell.length_b   1.000
_cell.length_c   1.000
_cell.angle_alpha   90.00
_cell.angle_beta   90.00
_cell.angle_gamma   90.00
#
_symmetry.space_group_name_H-M   'P 1'
#
loop_
_entity.id
_entity.type
_entity.pdbx_description
1 polymer ?
#
loop_
_entity_poly.entity_id
_entity_poly.type
_entity_poly.pdbx_seq_one_letter_code
_entity_poly.pdbx_strand_id
1 'polypeptide(L)'
;MKKQLISSFLFFALLAGNALAQTTGPDKGAIVIVGGGAISPDIWNRFIELAGGPANARIVVIPTAGEDSSLTVSGQRTRKRLTDLGVAKVTVLHTRDPKQANQDAFVAPLRQATAVWFEGG
;
A
#
# COMPACT_ATOMS: atom_id res chain seq x y z
N MET A 1 -1.43 0.93 -63.69
CA MET A 1 -0.48 1.90 -63.08
C MET A 1 -1.29 3.01 -62.41
N LYS A 2 -0.80 3.51 -61.25
CA LYS A 2 -1.40 4.44 -60.24
C LYS A 2 -2.03 3.67 -59.06
N LYS A 3 -1.22 3.23 -58.07
CA LYS A 3 -0.75 3.95 -56.85
C LYS A 3 -1.94 4.49 -56.04
N GLN A 4 -2.44 3.71 -55.07
CA GLN A 4 -2.10 3.75 -53.63
C GLN A 4 -2.63 5.01 -52.91
N LEU A 5 -3.41 4.83 -51.84
CA LEU A 5 -3.03 5.09 -50.43
C LEU A 5 -4.30 5.19 -49.56
N ILE A 6 -4.31 4.39 -48.49
CA ILE A 6 -4.73 4.74 -47.12
C ILE A 6 -6.20 5.13 -46.88
N SER A 7 -6.91 4.28 -46.14
CA SER A 7 -7.57 4.78 -44.93
C SER A 7 -7.62 3.69 -43.87
N SER A 8 -6.60 3.74 -43.00
CA SER A 8 -6.57 3.06 -41.71
C SER A 8 -7.62 3.72 -40.81
N PHE A 9 -8.66 2.97 -40.44
CA PHE A 9 -9.58 3.37 -39.37
C PHE A 9 -9.47 2.34 -38.24
N LEU A 10 -8.32 2.36 -37.54
CA LEU A 10 -8.21 1.76 -36.22
C LEU A 10 -8.92 2.70 -35.24
N PHE A 11 -10.18 2.37 -34.94
CA PHE A 11 -10.96 3.03 -33.90
C PHE A 11 -10.46 2.53 -32.54
N PHE A 12 -9.43 3.18 -32.01
CA PHE A 12 -8.99 2.96 -30.63
C PHE A 12 -10.01 3.64 -29.71
N ALA A 13 -11.02 2.89 -29.27
CA ALA A 13 -11.95 3.36 -28.25
C ALA A 13 -11.15 3.59 -26.95
N LEU A 14 -10.86 4.85 -26.68
CA LEU A 14 -10.32 5.30 -25.41
C LEU A 14 -11.43 5.11 -24.37
N LEU A 15 -11.46 3.94 -23.72
CA LEU A 15 -12.23 3.73 -22.51
C LEU A 15 -11.56 4.55 -21.40
N ALA A 16 -11.85 5.86 -21.38
CA ALA A 16 -11.71 6.68 -20.19
C ALA A 16 -12.76 6.21 -19.18
N GLY A 17 -12.54 5.02 -18.61
CA GLY A 17 -13.29 4.55 -17.46
C GLY A 17 -12.94 5.46 -16.31
N ASN A 18 -13.83 6.40 -15.98
CA ASN A 18 -13.90 6.93 -14.64
C ASN A 18 -14.28 5.75 -13.74
N ALA A 19 -13.28 4.98 -13.31
CA ALA A 19 -13.45 4.03 -12.24
C ALA A 19 -13.88 4.87 -11.03
N LEU A 20 -15.16 4.80 -10.68
CA LEU A 20 -15.62 5.33 -9.39
C LEU A 20 -14.71 4.68 -8.34
N ALA A 21 -13.97 5.52 -7.62
CA ALA A 21 -13.08 5.03 -6.58
C ALA A 21 -13.93 4.21 -5.60
N GLN A 22 -13.49 2.99 -5.29
CA GLN A 22 -14.16 2.17 -4.30
C GLN A 22 -14.14 2.91 -2.96
N THR A 23 -15.31 3.33 -2.47
CA THR A 23 -15.45 4.07 -1.21
C THR A 23 -15.73 3.18 -0.01
N THR A 24 -15.99 1.89 -0.24
CA THR A 24 -16.29 0.91 0.81
C THR A 24 -15.22 -0.18 0.85
N GLY A 25 -14.73 -0.50 2.04
CA GLY A 25 -13.81 -1.63 2.24
C GLY A 25 -14.47 -2.98 1.95
N PRO A 26 -13.70 -4.08 2.00
CA PRO A 26 -14.26 -5.43 1.87
C PRO A 26 -15.25 -5.74 3.01
N ASP A 27 -16.23 -6.61 2.74
CA ASP A 27 -17.24 -7.04 3.73
C ASP A 27 -16.63 -7.69 4.99
N LYS A 28 -15.38 -8.15 4.89
CA LYS A 28 -14.61 -8.78 5.97
C LYS A 28 -13.25 -8.11 6.11
N GLY A 29 -12.87 -7.82 7.34
CA GLY A 29 -11.59 -7.23 7.68
C GLY A 29 -11.53 -6.90 9.17
N ALA A 30 -10.35 -6.51 9.63
CA ALA A 30 -10.15 -6.04 11.00
C ALA A 30 -9.42 -4.70 10.98
N ILE A 31 -9.73 -3.86 11.98
CA ILE A 31 -9.03 -2.60 12.24
C ILE A 31 -8.42 -2.73 13.63
N VAL A 32 -7.10 -2.56 13.72
CA VAL A 32 -6.38 -2.53 15.00
C VAL A 32 -6.02 -1.08 15.28
N ILE A 33 -6.64 -0.48 16.30
CA ILE A 33 -6.40 0.90 16.71
C ILE A 33 -5.40 0.88 17.87
N VAL A 34 -4.28 1.59 17.70
CA VAL A 34 -3.20 1.64 18.69
C VAL A 34 -3.04 3.09 19.17
N GLY A 35 -3.10 3.31 20.48
CA GLY A 35 -3.06 4.64 21.09
C GLY A 35 -1.70 5.34 21.08
N GLY A 36 -0.67 4.74 20.46
CA GLY A 36 0.70 5.26 20.44
C GLY A 36 1.55 4.81 21.64
N GLY A 37 2.82 5.21 21.63
CA GLY A 37 3.80 4.80 22.64
C GLY A 37 4.36 3.39 22.43
N ALA A 38 4.75 2.73 23.53
CA ALA A 38 5.30 1.38 23.48
C ALA A 38 4.18 0.37 23.17
N ILE A 39 4.30 -0.31 22.04
CA ILE A 39 3.32 -1.30 21.58
C ILE A 39 3.71 -2.68 22.10
N SER A 40 2.80 -3.33 22.80
CA SER A 40 3.03 -4.64 23.39
C SER A 40 3.17 -5.75 22.32
N PRO A 41 3.90 -6.83 22.60
CA PRO A 41 4.09 -7.92 21.63
C PRO A 41 2.80 -8.60 21.17
N ASP A 42 1.78 -8.68 22.02
CA ASP A 42 0.48 -9.29 21.69
C ASP A 42 -0.27 -8.51 20.60
N ILE A 43 -0.20 -7.17 20.59
CA ILE A 43 -0.78 -6.34 19.53
C ILE A 43 -0.08 -6.62 18.20
N TRP A 44 1.25 -6.68 18.19
CA TRP A 44 2.01 -7.01 16.98
C TRP A 44 1.66 -8.40 16.44
N ASN A 45 1.63 -9.40 17.33
CA ASN A 45 1.31 -10.77 16.96
C ASN A 45 -0.12 -10.86 16.41
N ARG A 46 -1.08 -10.20 17.05
CA ARG A 46 -2.48 -10.18 16.59
C ARG A 46 -2.62 -9.49 15.23
N PHE A 47 -1.93 -8.37 15.02
CA PHE A 47 -1.90 -7.69 13.73
C PHE A 47 -1.36 -8.60 12.63
N ILE A 48 -0.25 -9.31 12.87
CA ILE A 48 0.36 -10.24 11.91
C ILE A 48 -0.55 -11.45 11.64
N GLU A 49 -1.21 -11.99 12.67
CA GLU A 49 -2.19 -13.07 12.53
C GLU A 49 -3.34 -12.64 11.61
N LEU A 50 -3.92 -11.46 11.86
CA LEU A 50 -4.98 -10.88 11.03
C LEU A 50 -4.52 -10.60 9.59
N ALA A 51 -3.23 -10.33 9.39
CA ALA A 51 -2.61 -10.16 8.07
C ALA A 51 -2.39 -11.50 7.32
N GLY A 52 -2.80 -12.65 7.89
CA GLY A 52 -2.64 -13.97 7.29
C GLY A 52 -1.49 -14.80 7.87
N GLY A 53 -0.88 -14.34 8.96
CA GLY A 53 0.26 -14.99 9.63
C GLY A 53 1.62 -14.67 8.98
N PRO A 54 2.75 -14.91 9.69
CA PRO A 54 4.06 -14.40 9.30
C PRO A 54 4.52 -14.80 7.88
N ALA A 55 4.26 -16.05 7.48
CA ALA A 55 4.67 -16.57 6.18
C ALA A 55 3.87 -16.00 4.99
N ASN A 56 2.60 -15.64 5.21
CA ASN A 56 1.71 -15.16 4.15
C ASN A 56 1.52 -13.64 4.16
N ALA A 57 1.83 -12.99 5.29
CA ALA A 57 1.62 -11.57 5.45
C ALA A 57 2.47 -10.75 4.46
N ARG A 58 1.79 -9.80 3.81
CA ARG A 58 2.35 -8.80 2.89
C ARG A 58 1.98 -7.44 3.41
N ILE A 59 2.86 -6.86 4.22
CA ILE A 59 2.55 -5.68 5.01
C ILE A 59 3.14 -4.44 4.34
N VAL A 60 2.30 -3.44 4.11
CA VAL A 60 2.74 -2.10 3.70
C VAL A 60 2.78 -1.19 4.92
N VAL A 61 3.92 -0.55 5.17
CA VAL A 61 4.12 0.43 6.24
C VAL A 61 4.07 1.83 5.63
N ILE A 62 3.22 2.70 6.18
CA ILE A 62 3.02 4.09 5.75
C ILE A 62 3.44 5.02 6.89
N PRO A 63 4.67 5.58 6.85
CA PRO A 63 5.19 6.43 7.91
C PRO A 63 4.76 7.90 7.83
N THR A 64 3.90 8.25 6.87
CA THR A 64 3.61 9.64 6.44
C THR A 64 3.14 10.58 7.56
N ALA A 65 2.65 10.09 8.69
CA ALA A 65 2.27 10.96 9.81
C ALA A 65 3.47 11.67 10.46
N GLY A 66 4.66 11.04 10.47
CA GLY A 66 5.84 11.58 11.13
C GLY A 66 6.51 12.74 10.38
N GLU A 67 7.39 13.46 11.07
CA GLU A 67 8.23 14.53 10.50
C GLU A 67 9.22 14.02 9.45
N ASP A 68 9.57 14.84 8.46
CA ASP A 68 10.45 14.46 7.35
C ASP A 68 11.83 13.94 7.81
N SER A 69 12.36 14.51 8.89
CA SER A 69 13.61 14.08 9.52
C SER A 69 13.54 12.67 10.12
N SER A 70 12.33 12.16 10.39
CA SER A 70 12.07 10.90 11.07
C SER A 70 11.53 9.80 10.15
N LEU A 71 10.96 10.13 8.99
CA LEU A 71 10.24 9.21 8.09
C LEU A 71 11.04 7.95 7.73
N THR A 72 12.30 8.13 7.33
CA THR A 72 13.17 7.02 6.96
C THR A 72 13.41 6.13 8.16
N VAL A 73 13.65 6.71 9.34
CA VAL A 73 13.96 5.97 10.56
C VAL A 73 12.73 5.23 11.09
N SER A 74 11.57 5.89 11.16
CA SER A 74 10.32 5.29 11.66
C SER A 74 9.87 4.13 10.77
N GLY A 75 9.79 4.36 9.44
CA GLY A 75 9.44 3.33 8.48
C GLY A 75 10.39 2.12 8.51
N GLN A 76 11.70 2.36 8.59
CA GLN A 76 12.68 1.27 8.67
C GLN A 76 12.65 0.53 10.02
N ARG A 77 12.39 1.23 11.13
CA ARG A 77 12.23 0.61 12.46
C ARG A 77 11.06 -0.37 12.46
N THR A 78 9.91 0.04 11.95
CA THR A 78 8.73 -0.82 11.88
C THR A 78 8.91 -1.95 10.89
N ARG A 79 9.54 -1.67 9.73
CA ARG A 79 9.95 -2.72 8.80
C ARG A 79 10.80 -3.78 9.51
N LYS A 80 11.84 -3.35 10.23
CA LYS A 80 12.72 -4.26 10.98
C LYS A 80 11.93 -5.07 12.00
N ARG A 81 11.07 -4.42 12.80
CA ARG A 81 10.23 -5.10 13.80
C ARG A 81 9.38 -6.21 13.19
N LEU A 82 8.71 -5.94 12.07
CA LEU A 82 7.87 -6.92 11.37
C LEU A 82 8.72 -8.06 10.79
N THR A 83 9.88 -7.76 10.22
CA THR A 83 10.81 -8.79 9.73
C THR A 83 11.36 -9.66 10.88
N ASP A 84 11.70 -9.06 12.02
CA ASP A 84 12.15 -9.79 13.22
C ASP A 84 11.05 -10.72 13.77
N LEU A 85 9.77 -10.38 13.55
CA LEU A 85 8.60 -11.21 13.88
C LEU A 85 8.26 -12.25 12.79
N GLY A 86 9.13 -12.41 11.78
CA GLY A 86 9.01 -13.45 10.76
C GLY A 86 8.14 -13.09 9.55
N VAL A 87 7.72 -11.83 9.40
CA VAL A 87 6.94 -11.39 8.23
C VAL A 87 7.82 -11.43 6.98
N ALA A 88 7.41 -12.23 5.98
CA ALA A 88 8.19 -12.46 4.78
C ALA A 88 8.30 -11.24 3.85
N LYS A 89 7.25 -10.41 3.77
CA LYS A 89 7.16 -9.30 2.81
C LYS A 89 6.70 -8.03 3.50
N VAL A 90 7.63 -7.07 3.62
CA VAL A 90 7.38 -5.76 4.19
C VAL A 90 7.87 -4.66 3.26
N THR A 91 6.98 -3.76 2.86
CA THR A 91 7.26 -2.62 1.98
C THR A 91 6.99 -1.33 2.74
N VAL A 92 7.95 -0.40 2.75
CA VAL A 92 7.71 0.97 3.23
C VAL A 92 7.25 1.80 2.04
N LEU A 93 6.10 2.46 2.16
CA LEU A 93 5.49 3.27 1.10
C LEU A 93 5.19 4.67 1.63
N HIS A 94 5.78 5.69 1.02
CA HIS A 94 5.64 7.07 1.47
C HIS A 94 5.75 8.07 0.31
N THR A 95 4.91 9.10 0.36
CA THR A 95 5.07 10.36 -0.37
C THR A 95 4.34 11.47 0.39
N ARG A 96 4.76 12.72 0.18
CA ARG A 96 4.02 13.94 0.57
C ARG A 96 3.16 14.50 -0.54
N ASP A 97 3.39 14.10 -1.79
CA ASP A 97 2.70 14.63 -2.95
C ASP A 97 1.42 13.82 -3.23
N PRO A 98 0.22 14.41 -3.09
CA PRO A 98 -1.03 13.73 -3.41
C PRO A 98 -1.10 13.28 -4.88
N LYS A 99 -0.45 14.00 -5.80
CA LYS A 99 -0.41 13.60 -7.22
C LYS A 99 0.37 12.31 -7.39
N GLN A 100 1.51 12.17 -6.72
CA GLN A 100 2.28 10.93 -6.70
C GLN A 100 1.50 9.80 -6.01
N ALA A 101 0.82 10.07 -4.89
CA ALA A 101 0.02 9.08 -4.17
C ALA A 101 -1.10 8.47 -5.02
N ASN A 102 -1.63 9.24 -5.99
CA ASN A 102 -2.66 8.82 -6.92
C ASN A 102 -2.12 8.08 -8.16
N GLN A 103 -0.81 7.91 -8.32
CA GLN A 103 -0.23 7.19 -9.45
C GLN A 103 -0.37 5.67 -9.26
N ASP A 104 -0.76 4.96 -10.32
CA ASP A 104 -0.90 3.49 -10.28
C ASP A 104 0.35 2.77 -9.81
N ALA A 105 1.53 3.26 -10.22
CA ALA A 105 2.82 2.72 -9.78
C ALA A 105 3.03 2.86 -8.26
N PHE A 106 2.56 3.97 -7.66
CA PHE A 106 2.63 4.18 -6.22
C PHE A 106 1.64 3.29 -5.47
N VAL A 107 0.43 3.10 -6.01
CA VAL A 107 -0.63 2.27 -5.41
C VAL A 107 -0.34 0.77 -5.56
N ALA A 108 0.49 0.35 -6.53
CA ALA A 108 0.73 -1.05 -6.87
C ALA A 108 1.04 -1.98 -5.66
N PRO A 109 1.85 -1.60 -4.65
CA PRO A 109 2.08 -2.44 -3.48
C PRO A 109 0.83 -2.68 -2.64
N LEU A 110 -0.08 -1.70 -2.54
CA LEU A 110 -1.33 -1.81 -1.77
C LEU A 110 -2.29 -2.84 -2.37
N ARG A 111 -2.28 -3.00 -3.70
CA ARG A 111 -3.14 -3.98 -4.40
C ARG A 111 -2.81 -5.44 -4.03
N GLN A 112 -1.61 -5.69 -3.50
CA GLN A 112 -1.14 -7.03 -3.10
C GLN A 112 -0.95 -7.14 -1.58
N ALA A 113 -1.27 -6.10 -0.83
CA ALA A 113 -1.10 -6.08 0.61
C ALA A 113 -2.17 -6.94 1.28
N THR A 114 -1.79 -7.66 2.33
CA THR A 114 -2.74 -8.34 3.23
C THR A 114 -3.03 -7.51 4.48
N ALA A 115 -2.16 -6.54 4.79
CA ALA A 115 -2.39 -5.54 5.82
C ALA A 115 -1.61 -4.25 5.52
N VAL A 116 -2.08 -3.15 6.11
CA VAL A 116 -1.42 -1.86 6.08
C VAL A 116 -1.21 -1.39 7.52
N TRP A 117 -0.01 -0.88 7.80
CA TRP A 117 0.34 -0.28 9.08
C TRP A 117 0.64 1.21 8.88
N PHE A 118 -0.14 2.07 9.52
CA PHE A 118 0.13 3.50 9.56
C PHE A 118 0.94 3.81 10.82
N GLU A 119 2.11 4.43 10.67
CA GLU A 119 2.86 4.93 11.84
C GLU A 119 2.19 6.17 12.42
N GLY A 120 2.52 6.44 13.69
CA GLY A 120 2.24 7.73 14.32
C GLY A 120 3.18 8.84 13.85
N GLY A 121 2.86 10.07 14.24
CA GLY A 121 3.65 11.28 14.05
C GLY A 121 3.70 12.13 15.30
#